data_AF-A0A135VPG5-F1
#
_entry.id   AF-A0A135VPG5-F1
#
_cell.length_a   1.000
_cell.length_b   1.000
_cell.length_c   1.000
_cell.angle_alpha   90.00
_cell.angle_beta   90.00
_cell.angle_gamma   90.00
#
_symmetry.space_group_name_H-M   'P 1'
#
loop_
_entity.id
_entity.type
_entity.pdbx_description
1 polymer ?
#
loop_
_entity_poly.entity_id
_entity_poly.type
_entity_poly.pdbx_seq_one_letter_code
_entity_poly.pdbx_strand_id
1 'polypeptide(L)'
;MADDRPVDKDEEAPEDPWDKWRRAGIVARDALDLARPMVKPGTKVIDIIDTVENYIRENSSGTSFPCNVALNNIAAHYTSPLNDETVIEEGDLVTVDCGSHIDGCIADTAFTIALNPDHEKLVKAAVDATNVAVQMMRPGAKLNTIGALIEDTIQAAGFEPIKQLSGHQLKEYELHAEKQVPCISGKSEVLVEEGEVYAIETFASTGSGNISDLPRPLIYQLLPIRVPVRFKGTKQFLGIARKEYKEFPFAKRWLAEQMSPASLEMAIKELEKNGALFGHHILAEEKGEFVSQHEHTVIITERGHERTT
;
A
#
# COMPACT_ATOMS: atom_id res chain seq x y z
N MET A 1 18.84 -56.15 30.01
CA MET A 1 19.31 -54.76 29.94
C MET A 1 18.54 -54.13 28.80
N ALA A 2 17.60 -53.23 29.12
CA ALA A 2 16.78 -52.56 28.12
C ALA A 2 17.65 -51.52 27.40
N ASP A 3 17.63 -51.57 26.07
CA ASP A 3 18.26 -50.60 25.16
C ASP A 3 17.44 -49.32 25.20
N ASP A 4 17.79 -48.43 26.13
CA ASP A 4 17.19 -47.10 26.30
C ASP A 4 17.99 -46.11 25.43
N ARG A 5 17.69 -46.13 24.12
CA ARG A 5 18.16 -45.08 23.21
C ARG A 5 17.17 -43.92 23.27
N PRO A 6 17.61 -42.69 23.57
CA PRO A 6 16.73 -41.53 23.56
C PRO A 6 16.21 -41.34 22.13
N VAL A 7 14.89 -41.26 22.00
CA VAL A 7 14.22 -40.81 20.79
C VAL A 7 14.63 -39.34 20.63
N ASP A 8 15.37 -39.05 19.56
CA ASP A 8 15.74 -37.69 19.21
C ASP A 8 14.49 -36.82 19.14
N LYS A 9 14.59 -35.64 19.76
CA LYS A 9 13.54 -34.63 19.78
C LYS A 9 13.09 -34.33 18.35
N ASP A 10 11.78 -34.19 18.19
CA ASP A 10 11.12 -33.69 16.98
C ASP A 10 11.99 -32.60 16.29
N GLU A 11 12.66 -32.96 15.19
CA GLU A 11 13.18 -31.98 14.25
C GLU A 11 11.94 -31.30 13.66
N GLU A 12 11.55 -30.16 14.24
CA GLU A 12 10.57 -29.26 13.63
C GLU A 12 10.98 -29.05 12.17
N ALA A 13 10.11 -29.43 11.24
CA ALA A 13 10.33 -29.19 9.81
C ALA A 13 10.71 -27.71 9.64
N PRO A 14 11.71 -27.39 8.81
CA PRO A 14 12.14 -26.00 8.65
C PRO A 14 10.94 -25.13 8.32
N GLU A 15 10.71 -24.11 9.16
CA GLU A 15 9.61 -23.16 9.00
C GLU A 15 9.72 -22.54 7.61
N ASP A 16 8.66 -22.64 6.81
CA ASP A 16 8.65 -22.07 5.47
C ASP A 16 8.80 -20.54 5.59
N PRO A 17 9.91 -19.94 5.12
CA PRO A 17 10.19 -18.52 5.32
C PRO A 17 9.15 -17.61 4.65
N TRP A 18 8.31 -18.17 3.78
CA TRP A 18 7.27 -17.46 3.05
C TRP A 18 5.87 -17.59 3.66
N ASP A 19 5.66 -18.41 4.69
CA ASP A 19 4.33 -18.64 5.30
C ASP A 19 3.67 -17.33 5.74
N LYS A 20 4.42 -16.48 6.46
CA LYS A 20 3.92 -15.19 6.96
C LYS A 20 3.55 -14.22 5.84
N TRP A 21 4.34 -14.18 4.76
CA TRP A 21 4.05 -13.38 3.57
C TRP A 21 2.77 -13.84 2.86
N ARG A 22 2.57 -15.16 2.72
CA ARG A 22 1.33 -15.72 2.15
C ARG A 22 0.12 -15.44 3.02
N ARG A 23 0.25 -15.57 4.33
CA ARG A 23 -0.83 -15.29 5.29
C ARG A 23 -1.22 -13.82 5.29
N ALA A 24 -0.26 -12.90 5.25
CA ALA A 24 -0.54 -11.48 5.04
C ALA A 24 -1.30 -11.26 3.71
N GLY A 25 -0.88 -11.93 2.64
CA GLY A 25 -1.55 -11.85 1.33
C GLY A 25 -2.99 -12.35 1.35
N ILE A 26 -3.28 -13.45 2.07
CA ILE A 26 -4.65 -13.95 2.29
C ILE A 26 -5.50 -12.90 3.00
N VAL A 27 -5.02 -12.34 4.12
CA VAL A 27 -5.79 -11.36 4.90
C VAL A 27 -6.08 -10.10 4.07
N ALA A 28 -5.09 -9.59 3.32
CA ALA A 28 -5.29 -8.41 2.49
C ALA A 28 -6.32 -8.65 1.36
N ARG A 29 -6.26 -9.80 0.68
CA ARG A 29 -7.28 -10.19 -0.31
C ARG A 29 -8.67 -10.26 0.28
N ASP A 30 -8.82 -10.96 1.40
CA ASP A 30 -10.12 -11.17 2.03
C ASP A 30 -10.70 -9.82 2.48
N ALA A 31 -9.86 -8.89 2.95
CA ALA A 31 -10.27 -7.52 3.26
C ALA A 31 -10.77 -6.76 2.02
N LEU A 32 -10.07 -6.85 0.89
CA LEU A 32 -10.52 -6.25 -0.37
C LEU A 32 -11.81 -6.88 -0.89
N ASP A 33 -12.00 -8.20 -0.73
CA ASP A 33 -13.22 -8.88 -1.14
C ASP A 33 -14.45 -8.44 -0.33
N LEU A 34 -14.27 -8.04 0.94
CA LEU A 34 -15.31 -7.38 1.73
C LEU A 34 -15.62 -5.97 1.23
N ALA A 35 -14.60 -5.22 0.77
CA ALA A 35 -14.75 -3.86 0.25
C ALA A 35 -15.45 -3.81 -1.12
N ARG A 36 -15.17 -4.76 -2.03
CA ARG A 36 -15.73 -4.80 -3.40
C ARG A 36 -17.24 -4.55 -3.47
N PRO A 37 -18.12 -5.28 -2.73
CA PRO A 37 -19.57 -5.06 -2.80
C PRO A 37 -20.04 -3.75 -2.14
N MET A 38 -19.16 -3.06 -1.41
CA MET A 38 -19.45 -1.76 -0.79
C MET A 38 -19.22 -0.59 -1.75
N VAL A 39 -18.42 -0.78 -2.80
CA VAL A 39 -18.17 0.25 -3.82
C VAL A 39 -19.42 0.42 -4.69
N LYS A 40 -20.28 1.33 -4.27
CA LYS A 40 -21.53 1.70 -4.93
C LYS A 40 -21.99 3.08 -4.47
N PRO A 41 -22.85 3.76 -5.26
CA PRO A 41 -23.36 5.08 -4.89
C PRO A 41 -24.06 5.08 -3.53
N GLY A 42 -23.80 6.11 -2.72
CA GLY A 42 -24.37 6.28 -1.40
C GLY A 42 -23.59 5.65 -0.24
N THR A 43 -22.57 4.84 -0.52
CA THR A 43 -21.67 4.31 0.53
C THR A 43 -20.72 5.42 1.00
N LYS A 44 -20.56 5.60 2.32
CA LYS A 44 -19.52 6.51 2.84
C LYS A 44 -18.14 5.88 2.67
N VAL A 45 -17.17 6.69 2.30
CA VAL A 45 -15.78 6.25 2.13
C VAL A 45 -15.23 5.66 3.43
N ILE A 46 -15.53 6.29 4.58
CA ILE A 46 -15.10 5.81 5.90
C ILE A 46 -15.65 4.41 6.23
N ASP A 47 -16.84 4.04 5.74
CA ASP A 47 -17.42 2.72 6.04
C ASP A 47 -16.60 1.61 5.37
N ILE A 48 -16.09 1.86 4.15
CA ILE A 48 -15.18 0.93 3.44
C ILE A 48 -13.86 0.81 4.20
N ILE A 49 -13.25 1.95 4.55
CA ILE A 49 -11.97 2.00 5.26
C ILE A 49 -12.07 1.26 6.58
N ASP A 50 -13.08 1.54 7.41
CA ASP A 50 -13.24 0.88 8.70
C ASP A 50 -13.52 -0.63 8.54
N THR A 51 -14.27 -1.04 7.51
CA THR A 51 -14.50 -2.47 7.23
C THR A 51 -13.19 -3.20 6.91
N VAL A 52 -12.37 -2.63 6.02
CA VAL A 52 -11.07 -3.19 5.63
C VAL A 52 -10.11 -3.22 6.82
N GLU A 53 -9.93 -2.09 7.50
CA GLU A 53 -8.98 -1.98 8.60
C GLU A 53 -9.35 -2.87 9.79
N ASN A 54 -10.64 -2.98 10.13
CA ASN A 54 -11.08 -3.84 11.23
C ASN A 54 -10.85 -5.32 10.91
N TYR A 55 -11.18 -5.75 9.68
CA TYR A 55 -10.93 -7.12 9.25
C TYR A 55 -9.43 -7.46 9.35
N ILE A 56 -8.56 -6.55 8.86
CA ILE A 56 -7.11 -6.75 8.94
C ILE A 56 -6.65 -6.87 10.39
N ARG A 57 -7.06 -5.96 11.29
CA ARG A 57 -6.67 -5.99 12.71
C ARG A 57 -7.13 -7.25 13.45
N GLU A 58 -8.25 -7.84 13.05
CA GLU A 58 -8.78 -9.06 13.65
C GLU A 58 -8.09 -10.34 13.15
N ASN A 59 -7.50 -10.32 11.96
CA ASN A 59 -7.01 -11.53 11.28
C ASN A 59 -5.50 -11.53 10.99
N SER A 60 -4.77 -10.46 11.31
CA SER A 60 -3.32 -10.36 11.16
C SER A 60 -2.63 -9.73 12.37
N SER A 61 -1.34 -9.39 12.26
CA SER A 61 -0.65 -8.60 13.27
C SER A 61 -1.00 -7.11 13.22
N GLY A 62 -1.71 -6.67 12.17
CA GLY A 62 -2.11 -5.27 11.95
C GLY A 62 -2.07 -4.85 10.48
N THR A 63 -2.39 -3.58 10.28
CA THR A 63 -2.29 -2.88 8.98
C THR A 63 -0.85 -2.44 8.74
N SER A 64 -0.27 -2.70 7.57
CA SER A 64 1.07 -2.20 7.19
C SER A 64 1.04 -0.73 6.76
N PHE A 65 -0.14 -0.20 6.43
CA PHE A 65 -0.46 1.22 6.24
C PHE A 65 -1.98 1.41 6.30
N PRO A 66 -2.50 2.65 6.44
CA PRO A 66 -3.95 2.90 6.49
C PRO A 66 -4.66 2.48 5.22
N CYS A 67 -5.90 1.98 5.30
CA CYS A 67 -6.66 1.71 4.08
C CYS A 67 -6.91 3.01 3.32
N ASN A 68 -6.60 2.95 2.03
CA ASN A 68 -6.74 4.03 1.08
C ASN A 68 -8.01 3.82 0.26
N VAL A 69 -8.82 4.87 0.11
CA VAL A 69 -9.97 4.87 -0.81
C VAL A 69 -9.90 6.14 -1.64
N ALA A 70 -9.33 6.04 -2.83
CA ALA A 70 -9.15 7.16 -3.74
C ALA A 70 -10.33 7.25 -4.72
N LEU A 71 -10.77 8.48 -4.98
CA LEU A 71 -11.86 8.78 -5.92
C LEU A 71 -11.33 9.59 -7.11
N ASN A 72 -11.70 9.17 -8.32
CA ASN A 72 -11.54 9.91 -9.57
C ASN A 72 -10.09 10.31 -9.88
N ASN A 73 -9.74 11.60 -9.73
CA ASN A 73 -8.40 12.13 -10.04
C ASN A 73 -7.37 11.86 -8.95
N ILE A 74 -7.80 11.37 -7.78
CA ILE A 74 -6.90 10.99 -6.69
C ILE A 74 -6.22 9.68 -7.07
N ALA A 75 -4.90 9.67 -7.09
CA ALA A 75 -4.08 8.49 -7.40
C ALA A 75 -3.80 7.64 -6.16
N ALA A 76 -3.42 8.27 -5.03
CA ALA A 76 -2.98 7.55 -3.83
C ALA A 76 -3.09 8.41 -2.55
N HIS A 77 -2.89 7.77 -1.40
CA HIS A 77 -2.74 8.35 -0.06
C HIS A 77 -3.98 9.03 0.54
N TYR A 78 -5.15 8.87 -0.08
CA TYR A 78 -6.41 9.30 0.55
C TYR A 78 -6.92 8.23 1.50
N THR A 79 -6.99 8.57 2.77
CA THR A 79 -7.74 7.83 3.80
C THR A 79 -8.65 8.82 4.52
N SER A 80 -9.80 8.39 5.03
CA SER A 80 -10.79 9.29 5.63
C SER A 80 -10.23 10.04 6.85
N PRO A 81 -10.37 11.39 6.90
CA PRO A 81 -10.13 12.15 8.13
C PRO A 81 -11.19 11.82 9.21
N LEU A 82 -11.01 12.38 10.41
CA LEU A 82 -12.07 12.35 11.42
C LEU A 82 -13.33 13.04 10.91
N ASN A 83 -14.48 12.41 11.15
CA ASN A 83 -15.80 12.89 10.73
C ASN A 83 -15.91 13.11 9.22
N ASP A 84 -15.25 12.26 8.43
CA ASP A 84 -15.39 12.27 6.99
C ASP A 84 -16.85 11.97 6.58
N GLU A 85 -17.40 12.84 5.76
CA GLU A 85 -18.75 12.72 5.20
C GLU A 85 -18.70 12.43 3.70
N THR A 86 -17.52 12.14 3.14
CA THR A 86 -17.35 11.78 1.73
C THR A 86 -18.14 10.51 1.42
N VAL A 87 -18.95 10.58 0.37
CA VAL A 87 -19.83 9.52 -0.11
C VAL A 87 -19.48 9.24 -1.57
N ILE A 88 -19.48 7.97 -1.96
CA ILE A 88 -19.33 7.55 -3.35
C ILE A 88 -20.56 8.00 -4.14
N GLU A 89 -20.34 8.69 -5.25
CA GLU A 89 -21.38 9.18 -6.15
C GLU A 89 -21.58 8.26 -7.35
N GLU A 90 -22.68 8.50 -8.08
CA GLU A 90 -22.91 7.82 -9.36
C GLU A 90 -21.82 8.21 -10.36
N GLY A 91 -21.24 7.21 -11.02
CA GLY A 91 -20.21 7.41 -12.03
C GLY A 91 -18.78 7.59 -11.51
N ASP A 92 -18.57 7.58 -10.19
CA ASP A 92 -17.22 7.64 -9.61
C ASP A 92 -16.34 6.46 -10.06
N LEU A 93 -15.04 6.74 -10.18
CA LEU A 93 -13.99 5.75 -10.23
C LEU A 93 -13.40 5.59 -8.84
N VAL A 94 -13.46 4.40 -8.27
CA VAL A 94 -13.11 4.15 -6.86
C VAL A 94 -12.00 3.12 -6.76
N THR A 95 -10.88 3.52 -6.20
CA THR A 95 -9.75 2.65 -5.89
C THR A 95 -9.76 2.33 -4.40
N VAL A 96 -9.64 1.05 -4.05
CA VAL A 96 -9.42 0.59 -2.67
C VAL A 96 -8.07 -0.09 -2.61
N ASP A 97 -7.22 0.40 -1.73
CA ASP A 97 -5.83 -0.03 -1.53
C ASP A 97 -5.63 -0.31 -0.03
N CYS A 98 -5.08 -1.48 0.29
CA CYS A 98 -4.84 -1.86 1.66
C CYS A 98 -3.63 -2.77 1.82
N GLY A 99 -3.01 -2.66 3.00
CA GLY A 99 -1.92 -3.53 3.38
C GLY A 99 -2.11 -4.16 4.75
N SER A 100 -1.70 -5.43 4.85
CA SER A 100 -1.66 -6.18 6.09
C SER A 100 -0.26 -6.68 6.39
N HIS A 101 0.03 -7.05 7.64
CA HIS A 101 1.26 -7.74 7.95
C HIS A 101 1.09 -8.87 8.97
N ILE A 102 1.96 -9.88 8.88
CA ILE A 102 2.15 -10.92 9.89
C ILE A 102 3.59 -10.81 10.40
N ASP A 103 3.76 -10.39 11.65
CA ASP A 103 5.05 -10.15 12.31
C ASP A 103 6.04 -9.27 11.53
N GLY A 104 5.55 -8.45 10.58
CA GLY A 104 6.36 -7.56 9.77
C GLY A 104 6.46 -7.98 8.30
N CYS A 105 6.10 -9.21 7.95
CA CYS A 105 5.94 -9.65 6.55
C CYS A 105 4.68 -9.01 5.95
N ILE A 106 4.84 -8.23 4.89
CA ILE A 106 3.83 -7.31 4.36
C ILE A 106 3.08 -7.92 3.18
N ALA A 107 1.79 -7.67 3.09
CA ALA A 107 1.07 -7.71 1.83
C ALA A 107 0.52 -6.32 1.53
N ASP A 108 0.54 -6.00 0.25
CA ASP A 108 0.14 -4.75 -0.38
C ASP A 108 -0.65 -5.07 -1.65
N THR A 109 -1.85 -4.52 -1.77
CA THR A 109 -2.76 -4.82 -2.89
C THR A 109 -3.90 -3.81 -3.00
N ALA A 110 -4.29 -3.57 -4.25
CA ALA A 110 -5.30 -2.60 -4.60
C ALA A 110 -6.15 -3.05 -5.79
N PHE A 111 -7.38 -2.57 -5.83
CA PHE A 111 -8.25 -2.67 -7.01
C PHE A 111 -8.98 -1.36 -7.28
N THR A 112 -9.38 -1.18 -8.54
CA THR A 112 -10.28 -0.08 -8.94
C THR A 112 -11.59 -0.63 -9.47
N ILE A 113 -12.71 0.02 -9.14
CA ILE A 113 -14.03 -0.21 -9.74
C ILE A 113 -14.51 1.09 -10.40
N ALA A 114 -14.95 0.99 -11.65
CA ALA A 114 -15.60 2.06 -12.37
C ALA A 114 -17.13 1.94 -12.21
N LEU A 115 -17.78 2.96 -11.64
CA LEU A 115 -19.24 3.04 -11.59
C LEU A 115 -19.82 3.68 -12.87
N ASN A 116 -18.99 4.36 -13.66
CA ASN A 116 -19.30 4.73 -15.03
C ASN A 116 -18.66 3.74 -16.01
N PRO A 117 -19.45 3.05 -16.87
CA PRO A 117 -18.92 2.14 -17.88
C PRO A 117 -17.85 2.74 -18.82
N ASP A 118 -17.85 4.06 -19.02
CA ASP A 118 -16.85 4.74 -19.87
C ASP A 118 -15.42 4.61 -19.31
N HIS A 119 -15.26 4.36 -18.00
CA HIS A 119 -13.96 4.19 -17.35
C HIS A 119 -13.52 2.72 -17.22
N GLU A 120 -14.30 1.74 -17.69
CA GLU A 120 -13.91 0.32 -17.61
C GLU A 120 -12.62 0.02 -18.37
N LYS A 121 -12.38 0.70 -19.50
CA LYS A 121 -11.15 0.55 -20.27
C LYS A 121 -9.92 1.07 -19.51
N LEU A 122 -10.08 2.11 -18.71
CA LEU A 122 -9.02 2.67 -17.88
C LEU A 122 -8.62 1.65 -16.80
N VAL A 123 -9.60 1.11 -16.08
CA VAL A 123 -9.39 0.04 -15.08
C VAL A 123 -8.70 -1.17 -15.73
N LYS A 124 -9.18 -1.58 -16.91
CA LYS A 124 -8.57 -2.69 -17.64
C LYS A 124 -7.11 -2.42 -18.00
N ALA A 125 -6.75 -1.18 -18.37
CA ALA A 125 -5.38 -0.82 -18.70
C ALA A 125 -4.42 -1.01 -17.52
N ALA A 126 -4.80 -0.56 -16.31
CA ALA A 126 -4.02 -0.80 -15.09
C ALA A 126 -3.95 -2.30 -14.76
N VAL A 127 -5.06 -3.04 -14.87
CA VAL A 127 -5.07 -4.49 -14.63
C VAL A 127 -4.15 -5.24 -15.60
N ASP A 128 -4.22 -4.94 -16.90
CA ASP A 128 -3.38 -5.57 -17.91
C ASP A 128 -1.89 -5.26 -17.68
N ALA A 129 -1.56 -3.99 -17.39
CA ALA A 129 -0.20 -3.56 -17.13
C ALA A 129 0.41 -4.21 -15.89
N THR A 130 -0.33 -4.25 -14.77
CA THR A 130 0.09 -4.97 -13.55
C THR A 130 0.29 -6.46 -13.82
N ASN A 131 -0.63 -7.12 -14.54
CA ASN A 131 -0.51 -8.54 -14.84
C ASN A 131 0.71 -8.86 -15.70
N VAL A 132 1.00 -8.03 -16.71
CA VAL A 132 2.18 -8.19 -17.56
C VAL A 132 3.45 -7.96 -16.74
N ALA A 133 3.47 -6.98 -15.85
CA ALA A 133 4.60 -6.74 -14.94
C ALA A 133 4.86 -7.93 -14.03
N VAL A 134 3.82 -8.46 -13.37
CA VAL A 134 3.89 -9.66 -12.53
C VAL A 134 4.46 -10.85 -13.31
N GLN A 135 4.00 -11.09 -14.53
CA GLN A 135 4.50 -12.20 -15.38
C GLN A 135 6.00 -12.11 -15.68
N MET A 136 6.56 -10.90 -15.68
CA MET A 136 7.98 -10.66 -15.94
C MET A 136 8.86 -10.72 -14.69
N MET A 137 8.27 -10.75 -13.49
CA MET A 137 9.01 -10.84 -12.23
C MET A 137 9.64 -12.23 -12.08
N ARG A 138 10.97 -12.26 -12.14
CA ARG A 138 11.82 -13.44 -11.94
C ARG A 138 13.27 -13.01 -11.70
N PRO A 139 14.12 -13.86 -11.09
CA PRO A 139 15.54 -13.56 -10.91
C PRO A 139 16.22 -13.15 -12.23
N GLY A 140 16.98 -12.06 -12.19
CA GLY A 140 17.69 -11.49 -13.34
C GLY A 140 16.85 -10.64 -14.29
N ALA A 141 15.53 -10.49 -14.05
CA ALA A 141 14.73 -9.50 -14.79
C ALA A 141 15.18 -8.08 -14.46
N LYS A 142 15.24 -7.20 -15.47
CA LYS A 142 15.58 -5.78 -15.29
C LYS A 142 14.32 -4.97 -15.00
N LEU A 143 14.31 -4.23 -13.88
CA LEU A 143 13.15 -3.42 -13.47
C LEU A 143 12.78 -2.33 -14.50
N ASN A 144 13.74 -1.74 -15.20
CA ASN A 144 13.43 -0.76 -16.25
C ASN A 144 12.75 -1.36 -17.49
N THR A 145 13.01 -2.64 -17.79
CA THR A 145 12.39 -3.35 -18.91
C THR A 145 10.94 -3.65 -18.57
N ILE A 146 10.66 -3.96 -17.30
CA ILE A 146 9.31 -4.10 -16.77
C ILE A 146 8.58 -2.75 -16.84
N GLY A 147 9.21 -1.65 -16.44
CA GLY A 147 8.62 -0.32 -16.54
C GLY A 147 8.30 0.13 -17.98
N ALA A 148 9.18 -0.17 -18.93
CA ALA A 148 8.90 0.08 -20.35
C ALA A 148 7.67 -0.72 -20.85
N LEU A 149 7.53 -1.95 -20.38
CA LEU A 149 6.41 -2.81 -20.75
C LEU A 149 5.08 -2.36 -20.12
N ILE A 150 5.12 -1.85 -18.87
CA ILE A 150 3.98 -1.20 -18.22
C ILE A 150 3.54 0.02 -19.04
N GLU A 151 4.49 0.91 -19.37
CA GLU A 151 4.26 2.12 -20.17
C GLU A 151 3.63 1.78 -21.53
N ASP A 152 4.23 0.85 -22.28
CA ASP A 152 3.72 0.41 -23.58
C ASP A 152 2.30 -0.16 -23.48
N THR A 153 2.00 -0.92 -22.41
CA THR A 153 0.68 -1.54 -22.20
C THR A 153 -0.39 -0.48 -21.95
N ILE A 154 -0.10 0.52 -21.09
CA ILE A 154 -1.03 1.59 -20.75
C ILE A 154 -1.25 2.52 -21.97
N GLN A 155 -0.17 2.91 -22.66
CA GLN A 155 -0.25 3.76 -23.84
C GLN A 155 -0.97 3.09 -25.02
N ALA A 156 -0.78 1.79 -25.22
CA ALA A 156 -1.51 1.03 -26.23
C ALA A 156 -3.03 0.98 -25.97
N ALA A 157 -3.45 1.12 -24.71
CA ALA A 157 -4.85 1.22 -24.33
C ALA A 157 -5.43 2.65 -24.50
N GLY A 158 -4.60 3.64 -24.85
CA GLY A 158 -4.99 5.03 -25.07
C GLY A 158 -4.97 5.90 -23.81
N PHE A 159 -4.18 5.51 -22.80
CA PHE A 159 -4.05 6.21 -21.52
C PHE A 159 -2.58 6.53 -21.22
N GLU A 160 -2.32 7.32 -20.17
CA GLU A 160 -0.97 7.65 -19.73
C GLU A 160 -0.64 6.99 -18.39
N PRO A 161 0.56 6.40 -18.20
CA PRO A 161 1.00 5.93 -16.89
C PRO A 161 1.30 7.12 -15.95
N ILE A 162 1.03 6.98 -14.66
CA ILE A 162 1.49 7.97 -13.67
C ILE A 162 3.01 7.85 -13.50
N LYS A 163 3.74 8.90 -13.88
CA LYS A 163 5.21 8.88 -14.01
C LYS A 163 5.95 8.89 -12.67
N GLN A 164 5.30 9.40 -11.64
CA GLN A 164 5.88 9.61 -10.32
C GLN A 164 5.56 8.49 -9.33
N LEU A 165 4.76 7.51 -9.73
CA LEU A 165 4.41 6.35 -8.92
C LEU A 165 5.04 5.09 -9.51
N SER A 166 5.38 4.17 -8.61
CA SER A 166 6.11 2.95 -8.93
C SER A 166 5.85 1.95 -7.83
N GLY A 167 5.72 0.67 -8.20
CA GLY A 167 5.80 -0.40 -7.22
C GLY A 167 7.16 -0.42 -6.52
N HIS A 168 7.29 -1.23 -5.49
CA HIS A 168 8.41 -1.15 -4.58
C HIS A 168 8.74 -2.51 -3.97
N GLN A 169 10.00 -2.65 -3.57
CA GLN A 169 10.43 -3.79 -2.78
C GLN A 169 9.84 -3.71 -1.37
N LEU A 170 9.43 -4.86 -0.85
CA LEU A 170 8.99 -5.06 0.52
C LEU A 170 10.09 -5.80 1.29
N LYS A 171 10.33 -5.38 2.53
CA LYS A 171 11.08 -6.14 3.52
C LYS A 171 10.30 -6.19 4.83
N GLU A 172 10.72 -7.04 5.76
CA GLU A 172 10.11 -7.08 7.09
C GLU A 172 10.11 -5.69 7.73
N TYR A 173 8.92 -5.20 8.11
CA TYR A 173 8.67 -3.87 8.69
C TYR A 173 8.99 -2.66 7.80
N GLU A 174 9.45 -2.87 6.56
CA GLU A 174 9.83 -1.81 5.62
C GLU A 174 8.94 -1.89 4.38
N LEU A 175 7.90 -1.04 4.36
CA LEU A 175 6.93 -0.95 3.27
C LEU A 175 7.58 -0.51 1.96
N HIS A 176 8.48 0.47 1.99
CA HIS A 176 9.19 0.95 0.81
C HIS A 176 10.69 0.71 0.99
N ALA A 177 11.17 -0.44 0.51
CA ALA A 177 12.60 -0.76 0.53
C ALA A 177 13.33 -0.17 -0.70
N GLU A 178 14.61 -0.53 -0.85
CA GLU A 178 15.56 0.13 -1.75
C GLU A 178 15.16 0.09 -3.24
N LYS A 179 14.61 -1.03 -3.72
CA LYS A 179 14.31 -1.22 -5.14
C LYS A 179 12.91 -0.72 -5.47
N GLN A 180 12.79 -0.03 -6.62
CA GLN A 180 11.54 0.50 -7.16
C GLN A 180 11.24 -0.18 -8.50
N VAL A 181 9.97 -0.54 -8.72
CA VAL A 181 9.44 -1.11 -9.96
C VAL A 181 8.76 0.02 -10.74
N PRO A 182 9.48 0.69 -11.66
CA PRO A 182 8.96 1.89 -12.31
C PRO A 182 7.74 1.57 -13.18
N CYS A 183 6.79 2.52 -13.30
CA CYS A 183 5.69 2.43 -14.26
C CYS A 183 6.06 2.93 -15.67
N ILE A 184 7.29 3.44 -15.84
CA ILE A 184 7.79 3.99 -17.10
C ILE A 184 9.17 3.48 -17.46
N SER A 185 9.52 3.58 -18.73
CA SER A 185 10.86 3.27 -19.22
C SER A 185 11.93 4.13 -18.56
N GLY A 186 13.12 3.57 -18.39
CA GLY A 186 14.22 4.24 -17.69
C GLY A 186 15.60 3.64 -17.96
N LYS A 187 16.63 4.32 -17.47
CA LYS A 187 18.04 3.92 -17.68
C LYS A 187 18.61 3.01 -16.59
N SER A 188 17.90 2.84 -15.47
CA SER A 188 18.34 2.00 -14.35
C SER A 188 18.41 0.53 -14.76
N GLU A 189 19.49 -0.17 -14.44
CA GLU A 189 19.63 -1.61 -14.76
C GLU A 189 19.50 -2.51 -13.52
N VAL A 190 18.78 -2.04 -12.49
CA VAL A 190 18.52 -2.82 -11.27
C VAL A 190 17.82 -4.14 -11.62
N LEU A 191 18.35 -5.22 -11.05
CA LEU A 191 17.87 -6.57 -11.25
C LEU A 191 16.97 -7.02 -10.10
N VAL A 192 15.98 -7.82 -10.45
CA VAL A 192 15.20 -8.64 -9.52
C VAL A 192 16.06 -9.82 -9.06
N GLU A 193 16.09 -10.09 -7.76
CA GLU A 193 16.86 -11.17 -7.15
C GLU A 193 15.94 -12.19 -6.48
N GLU A 194 16.39 -13.45 -6.41
CA GLU A 194 15.68 -14.50 -5.67
C GLU A 194 15.58 -14.16 -4.18
N GLY A 195 14.44 -14.44 -3.56
CA GLY A 195 14.20 -14.17 -2.14
C GLY A 195 13.79 -12.73 -1.85
N GLU A 196 13.51 -11.93 -2.88
CA GLU A 196 12.91 -10.61 -2.72
C GLU A 196 11.38 -10.66 -2.75
N VAL A 197 10.73 -9.66 -2.18
CA VAL A 197 9.29 -9.46 -2.25
C VAL A 197 9.02 -8.09 -2.83
N TYR A 198 8.01 -7.96 -3.69
CA TYR A 198 7.65 -6.71 -4.33
C TYR A 198 6.15 -6.47 -4.29
N ALA A 199 5.77 -5.23 -4.06
CA ALA A 199 4.48 -4.70 -4.43
C ALA A 199 4.57 -4.25 -5.91
N ILE A 200 3.76 -4.86 -6.77
CA ILE A 200 3.69 -4.56 -8.20
C ILE A 200 2.39 -3.82 -8.44
N GLU A 201 2.47 -2.50 -8.48
CA GLU A 201 1.36 -1.60 -8.76
C GLU A 201 1.58 -0.84 -10.06
N THR A 202 0.46 -0.57 -10.75
CA THR A 202 0.45 0.31 -11.92
C THR A 202 -0.73 1.25 -11.86
N PHE A 203 -0.54 2.44 -12.43
CA PHE A 203 -1.53 3.51 -12.44
C PHE A 203 -1.74 4.00 -13.86
N ALA A 204 -2.97 3.88 -14.36
CA ALA A 204 -3.38 4.43 -15.65
C ALA A 204 -4.20 5.71 -15.44
N SER A 205 -3.97 6.72 -16.28
CA SER A 205 -4.62 8.02 -16.20
C SER A 205 -5.21 8.46 -17.54
N THR A 206 -6.34 9.16 -17.49
CA THR A 206 -6.88 9.88 -18.64
C THR A 206 -6.16 11.20 -18.93
N GLY A 207 -5.41 11.71 -17.95
CA GLY A 207 -4.73 12.99 -18.00
C GLY A 207 -3.30 12.89 -18.57
N SER A 208 -2.42 13.73 -18.03
CA SER A 208 -1.05 13.88 -18.52
C SER A 208 -0.07 12.83 -18.00
N GLY A 209 -0.51 12.00 -17.04
CA GLY A 209 0.34 11.11 -16.27
C GLY A 209 1.19 11.82 -15.21
N ASN A 210 0.93 13.10 -14.91
CA ASN A 210 1.61 13.85 -13.86
C ASN A 210 0.68 14.11 -12.67
N ILE A 211 1.19 13.88 -11.46
CA ILE A 211 0.47 14.12 -10.21
C ILE A 211 1.11 15.24 -9.39
N SER A 212 0.34 15.79 -8.46
CA SER A 212 0.77 16.79 -7.50
C SER A 212 0.31 16.47 -6.08
N ASP A 213 1.07 16.94 -5.10
CA ASP A 213 0.72 16.83 -3.69
C ASP A 213 -0.43 17.79 -3.36
N LEU A 214 -1.52 17.24 -2.81
CA LEU A 214 -2.54 18.05 -2.15
C LEU A 214 -2.08 18.44 -0.73
N PRO A 215 -2.50 19.61 -0.24
CA PRO A 215 -2.14 20.06 1.10
C PRO A 215 -2.81 19.22 2.18
N ARG A 216 -2.18 19.16 3.36
CA ARG A 216 -2.64 18.47 4.58
C ARG A 216 -2.67 16.94 4.44
N PRO A 217 -1.52 16.28 4.65
CA PRO A 217 -1.46 14.82 4.63
C PRO A 217 -2.38 14.22 5.71
N LEU A 218 -2.92 13.04 5.40
CA LEU A 218 -3.77 12.26 6.30
C LEU A 218 -3.06 11.03 6.85
N ILE A 219 -1.95 10.66 6.22
CA ILE A 219 -1.09 9.54 6.58
C ILE A 219 0.26 10.10 6.99
N TYR A 220 0.82 9.57 8.07
CA TYR A 220 2.12 9.97 8.59
C TYR A 220 2.98 8.75 8.91
N GLN A 221 4.29 8.92 8.88
CA GLN A 221 5.24 7.87 9.25
C GLN A 221 6.30 8.45 10.18
N LEU A 222 6.60 7.73 11.26
CA LEU A 222 7.72 8.07 12.12
C LEU A 222 9.02 7.64 11.45
N LEU A 223 9.94 8.59 11.29
CA LEU A 223 11.29 8.28 10.82
C LEU A 223 12.15 7.77 11.99
N PRO A 224 13.16 6.94 11.74
CA PRO A 224 14.04 6.35 12.77
C PRO A 224 15.04 7.39 13.35
N ILE A 225 14.56 8.59 13.66
CA ILE A 225 15.34 9.75 14.12
C ILE A 225 14.92 10.09 15.55
N ARG A 226 15.89 10.21 16.44
CA ARG A 226 15.66 10.65 17.83
C ARG A 226 15.73 12.17 17.91
N VAL A 227 14.61 12.80 18.29
CA VAL A 227 14.53 14.25 18.48
C VAL A 227 14.19 14.60 19.95
N PRO A 228 14.79 15.67 20.51
CA PRO A 228 14.45 16.13 21.85
C PRO A 228 13.07 16.80 21.83
N VAL A 229 12.12 16.28 22.62
CA VAL A 229 10.75 16.81 22.71
C VAL A 229 10.43 17.29 24.12
N ARG A 230 9.86 18.49 24.23
CA ARG A 230 9.51 19.10 25.54
C ARG A 230 8.02 19.08 25.79
N PHE A 231 7.20 19.21 24.74
CA PHE A 231 5.75 19.23 24.86
C PHE A 231 5.21 17.86 25.29
N LYS A 232 4.30 17.85 26.28
CA LYS A 232 3.70 16.61 26.80
C LYS A 232 2.88 15.88 25.73
N GLY A 233 2.17 16.61 24.87
CA GLY A 233 1.42 16.03 23.75
C GLY A 233 2.33 15.29 22.77
N THR A 234 3.50 15.84 22.44
CA THR A 234 4.48 15.17 21.57
C THR A 234 5.06 13.90 22.19
N LYS A 235 5.30 13.91 23.50
CA LYS A 235 5.72 12.68 24.22
C LYS A 235 4.63 11.60 24.16
N GLN A 236 3.36 12.00 24.32
CA GLN A 236 2.23 11.08 24.18
C GLN A 236 2.13 10.54 22.75
N PHE A 237 2.19 11.40 21.73
CA PHE A 237 2.20 11.02 20.31
C PHE A 237 3.27 9.95 20.05
N LEU A 238 4.53 10.22 20.42
CA LEU A 238 5.63 9.29 20.21
C LEU A 238 5.45 7.97 20.96
N GLY A 239 4.84 8.02 22.16
CA GLY A 239 4.54 6.82 22.94
C GLY A 239 3.52 5.92 22.25
N ILE A 240 2.43 6.50 21.73
CA ILE A 240 1.41 5.77 20.98
C ILE A 240 2.01 5.23 19.68
N ALA A 241 2.57 6.11 18.84
CA ALA A 241 3.02 5.72 17.51
C ALA A 241 4.12 4.65 17.52
N ARG A 242 5.09 4.71 18.45
CA ARG A 242 6.13 3.66 18.58
C ARG A 242 5.58 2.33 19.08
N LYS A 243 4.54 2.37 19.92
CA LYS A 243 3.94 1.16 20.49
C LYS A 243 3.03 0.48 19.48
N GLU A 244 2.17 1.24 18.81
CA GLU A 244 1.09 0.73 17.97
C GLU A 244 1.51 0.58 16.50
N TYR A 245 2.32 1.48 15.96
CA TYR A 245 2.59 1.55 14.51
C TYR A 245 4.04 1.24 14.13
N LYS A 246 4.96 1.23 15.11
CA LYS A 246 6.40 0.96 14.90
C LYS A 246 6.98 1.87 13.79
N GLU A 247 7.35 1.29 12.65
CA GLU A 247 7.94 1.96 11.48
C GLU A 247 6.93 2.14 10.34
N PHE A 248 5.72 1.58 10.46
CA PHE A 248 4.69 1.66 9.44
C PHE A 248 4.04 3.04 9.39
N PRO A 249 3.57 3.48 8.20
CA PRO A 249 2.66 4.59 8.08
C PRO A 249 1.38 4.36 8.89
N PHE A 250 0.78 5.45 9.40
CA PHE A 250 -0.44 5.43 10.19
C PHE A 250 -1.33 6.63 9.87
N ALA A 251 -2.64 6.45 10.04
CA ALA A 251 -3.59 7.51 9.78
C ALA A 251 -3.58 8.52 10.93
N LYS A 252 -3.74 9.80 10.60
CA LYS A 252 -3.98 10.86 11.58
C LYS A 252 -5.21 10.55 12.45
N ARG A 253 -6.24 9.95 11.85
CA ARG A 253 -7.50 9.57 12.51
C ARG A 253 -7.27 8.63 13.69
N TRP A 254 -6.41 7.62 13.54
CA TRP A 254 -6.13 6.64 14.60
C TRP A 254 -5.51 7.28 15.85
N LEU A 255 -4.62 8.27 15.68
CA LEU A 255 -4.07 9.03 16.80
C LEU A 255 -5.08 9.96 17.45
N ALA A 256 -6.00 10.49 16.65
CA ALA A 256 -7.00 11.43 17.11
C ALA A 256 -8.07 10.80 18.02
N GLU A 257 -8.20 9.47 18.01
CA GLU A 257 -9.01 8.71 18.98
C GLU A 257 -8.39 8.73 20.40
N GLN A 258 -7.07 8.94 20.50
CA GLN A 258 -6.31 8.86 21.75
C GLN A 258 -5.79 10.23 22.23
N MET A 259 -5.97 11.28 21.43
CA MET A 259 -5.41 12.60 21.67
C MET A 259 -6.41 13.71 21.38
N SER A 260 -6.34 14.82 22.13
CA SER A 260 -7.15 16.00 21.78
C SER A 260 -6.68 16.61 20.47
N PRO A 261 -7.58 17.17 19.63
CA PRO A 261 -7.21 17.74 18.33
C PRO A 261 -6.08 18.77 18.42
N ALA A 262 -6.15 19.70 19.37
CA ALA A 262 -5.12 20.71 19.56
C ALA A 262 -3.74 20.10 19.91
N SER A 263 -3.70 19.06 20.75
CA SER A 263 -2.44 18.41 21.11
C SER A 263 -1.85 17.63 19.95
N LEU A 264 -2.70 16.99 19.14
CA LEU A 264 -2.29 16.25 17.95
C LEU A 264 -1.66 17.18 16.90
N GLU A 265 -2.33 18.29 16.56
CA GLU A 265 -1.80 19.26 15.58
C GLU A 265 -0.48 19.87 16.03
N MET A 266 -0.36 20.22 17.32
CA MET A 266 0.90 20.74 17.86
C MET A 266 2.03 19.71 17.82
N ALA A 267 1.73 18.44 18.11
CA ALA A 267 2.71 17.36 18.06
C ALA A 267 3.19 17.10 16.62
N ILE A 268 2.27 17.01 15.66
CA ILE A 268 2.59 16.86 14.23
C ILE A 268 3.53 17.99 13.79
N LYS A 269 3.15 19.24 14.06
CA LYS A 269 3.96 20.40 13.67
C LYS A 269 5.35 20.42 14.31
N GLU A 270 5.49 20.02 15.57
CA GLU A 270 6.81 19.92 16.24
C GLU A 270 7.67 18.83 15.61
N LEU A 271 7.09 17.66 15.32
CA LEU A 271 7.82 16.50 14.80
C LEU A 271 8.22 16.67 13.34
N GLU A 272 7.35 17.20 12.49
CA GLU A 272 7.67 17.54 11.09
C GLU A 272 8.79 18.58 11.04
N LYS A 273 8.69 19.65 11.84
CA LYS A 273 9.72 20.69 11.91
C LYS A 273 11.09 20.14 12.32
N ASN A 274 11.10 19.13 13.18
CA ASN A 274 12.33 18.49 13.64
C ASN A 274 12.77 17.31 12.74
N GLY A 275 12.02 17.02 11.66
CA GLY A 275 12.33 15.95 10.70
C GLY A 275 12.09 14.53 11.23
N ALA A 276 11.34 14.35 12.32
CA ALA A 276 11.06 13.03 12.90
C ALA A 276 9.76 12.40 12.40
N LEU A 277 8.92 13.17 11.70
CA LEU A 277 7.66 12.74 11.15
C LEU A 277 7.61 13.13 9.67
N PHE A 278 7.30 12.17 8.82
CA PHE A 278 7.06 12.37 7.40
C PHE A 278 5.56 12.32 7.13
N GLY A 279 5.04 13.28 6.36
CA GLY A 279 3.64 13.32 5.95
C GLY A 279 3.51 12.80 4.52
N HIS A 280 2.72 11.75 4.34
CA HIS A 280 2.38 11.22 3.03
C HIS A 280 1.20 12.02 2.46
N HIS A 281 1.50 12.90 1.52
CA HIS A 281 0.51 13.77 0.89
C HIS A 281 -0.42 12.98 -0.03
N ILE A 282 -1.68 13.41 -0.11
CA ILE A 282 -2.62 12.89 -1.11
C ILE A 282 -2.09 13.26 -2.48
N LEU A 283 -1.97 12.26 -3.35
CA LEU A 283 -1.43 12.42 -4.69
C LEU A 283 -2.58 12.46 -5.69
N ALA A 284 -2.64 13.52 -6.50
CA ALA A 284 -3.74 13.71 -7.43
C ALA A 284 -3.28 14.25 -8.78
N GLU A 285 -3.95 13.79 -9.84
CA GLU A 285 -3.94 14.42 -11.15
C GLU A 285 -4.79 15.72 -11.12
N GLU A 286 -4.76 16.49 -12.20
CA GLU A 286 -5.67 17.59 -12.50
C GLU A 286 -7.14 17.18 -12.30
N LYS A 287 -7.92 18.13 -11.78
CA LYS A 287 -9.33 17.92 -11.50
C LYS A 287 -10.09 17.71 -12.81
N GLY A 288 -10.83 16.60 -12.89
CA GLY A 288 -11.60 16.21 -14.07
C GLY A 288 -10.99 15.01 -14.80
N GLU A 289 -9.74 14.69 -14.51
CA GLU A 289 -9.12 13.45 -14.96
C GLU A 289 -9.42 12.28 -14.00
N PHE A 290 -9.09 11.08 -14.44
CA PHE A 290 -9.34 9.84 -13.71
C PHE A 290 -8.07 9.01 -13.63
N VAL A 291 -7.86 8.35 -12.49
CA VAL A 291 -6.73 7.48 -12.23
C VAL A 291 -7.23 6.13 -11.72
N SER A 292 -6.83 5.04 -12.36
CA SER A 292 -7.07 3.67 -11.86
C SER A 292 -5.76 3.03 -11.44
N GLN A 293 -5.79 2.30 -10.32
CA GLN A 293 -4.68 1.50 -9.81
C GLN A 293 -5.05 0.00 -9.83
N HIS A 294 -4.05 -0.85 -10.05
CA HIS A 294 -4.15 -2.26 -9.70
C HIS A 294 -2.82 -2.76 -9.16
N GLU A 295 -2.87 -3.62 -8.14
CA GLU A 295 -1.68 -4.02 -7.43
C GLU A 295 -1.72 -5.43 -6.86
N HIS A 296 -0.56 -6.07 -6.90
CA HIS A 296 -0.30 -7.35 -6.23
C HIS A 296 1.06 -7.39 -5.55
N THR A 297 1.11 -8.03 -4.38
CA THR A 297 2.35 -8.52 -3.78
C THR A 297 2.82 -9.83 -4.40
N VAL A 298 4.11 -9.92 -4.72
CA VAL A 298 4.77 -11.11 -5.27
C VAL A 298 6.06 -11.45 -4.53
N ILE A 299 6.28 -12.74 -4.28
CA ILE A 299 7.54 -13.32 -3.78
C ILE A 299 8.35 -13.80 -4.97
N ILE A 300 9.63 -13.48 -5.02
CA ILE A 300 10.54 -13.97 -6.07
C ILE A 300 11.16 -15.29 -5.62
N THR A 301 10.90 -16.33 -6.39
CA THR A 301 11.41 -17.69 -6.17
C THR A 301 12.45 -18.05 -7.24
N GLU A 302 13.21 -19.12 -7.05
CA GLU A 302 14.14 -19.65 -8.05
C GLU A 302 13.48 -19.85 -9.44
N ARG A 303 12.18 -20.21 -9.46
CA ARG A 303 11.44 -20.53 -10.68
C ARG A 303 10.66 -19.36 -11.29
N GLY A 304 10.68 -18.18 -10.67
CA GLY A 304 9.93 -17.02 -11.12
C GLY A 304 9.34 -16.23 -9.96
N HIS A 305 8.02 -16.07 -9.95
CA HIS A 305 7.30 -15.39 -8.87
C HIS A 305 6.17 -16.26 -8.33
N GLU A 306 5.81 -16.01 -7.07
CA GLU A 306 4.58 -16.46 -6.45
C GLU A 306 3.75 -15.22 -6.08
N ARG A 307 2.53 -15.13 -6.59
CA ARG A 307 1.62 -14.03 -6.26
C ARG A 307 0.90 -14.33 -4.94
N THR A 308 1.10 -13.49 -3.92
CA THR A 308 0.51 -13.71 -2.59
C THR A 308 -0.85 -13.07 -2.42
N THR A 309 -1.25 -12.18 -3.33
CA THR A 309 -2.54 -11.45 -3.35
C THR A 309 -3.32 -11.67 -4.64
#